data_AF-A0A848N1C5-F1
#
_entry.id   AF-A0A848N1C5-F1
#
_cell.length_a   1.000
_cell.length_b   1.000
_cell.length_c   1.000
_cell.angle_alpha   90.00
_cell.angle_beta   90.00
_cell.angle_gamma   90.00
#
_symmetry.space_group_name_H-M   'P 1'
#
loop_
_entity.id
_entity.type
_entity.pdbx_description
1 polymer ?
#
loop_
_entity_poly.entity_id
_entity_poly.type
_entity_poly.pdbx_seq_one_letter_code
_entity_poly.pdbx_strand_id
1 'polypeptide(L)'
;EKLEDGRYEAHFNYKDIFYFWSDEKGQKNKFVKGASLANYLSGESGLFPKRKNSAIQNVREMVTALNILSTRQVSSDQLPHVLGKDFYDNYEIVQAARATLDDKLFRANEKLKYDPSNLEQIEKVKSLHGEKKELEKQVKLLEKQLKTYDAAWSILTEKTVSDSVDLDK
;
A
#
# COMPACT_ATOMS: atom_id res chain seq x y z
N GLU A 1 12.31 -15.19 -11.93
CA GLU A 1 12.42 -15.27 -13.41
C GLU A 1 13.78 -14.77 -13.86
N LYS A 2 14.27 -15.21 -15.02
CA LYS A 2 15.52 -14.71 -15.60
C LYS A 2 15.19 -13.52 -16.50
N LEU A 3 15.79 -12.37 -16.23
CA LEU A 3 15.65 -11.14 -17.00
C LEU A 3 16.51 -11.18 -18.27
N GLU A 4 16.18 -10.33 -19.25
CA GLU A 4 16.88 -10.24 -20.54
C GLU A 4 18.37 -9.90 -20.41
N ASP A 5 18.76 -9.21 -19.33
CA ASP A 5 20.14 -8.86 -18.99
C ASP A 5 20.90 -9.99 -18.26
N GLY A 6 20.28 -11.16 -18.10
CA GLY A 6 20.86 -12.32 -17.45
C GLY A 6 20.73 -12.34 -15.92
N ARG A 7 20.17 -11.29 -15.30
CA ARG A 7 19.89 -11.26 -13.85
C ARG A 7 18.66 -12.09 -13.49
N TYR A 8 18.51 -12.43 -12.22
CA TYR A 8 17.34 -13.14 -11.71
C TYR A 8 16.49 -12.24 -10.82
N GLU A 9 15.18 -12.26 -11.04
CA GLU A 9 14.18 -11.65 -10.16
C GLU A 9 13.54 -12.72 -9.27
N ALA A 10 13.49 -12.47 -7.96
CA ALA A 10 12.86 -13.34 -6.98
C ALA A 10 11.82 -12.57 -6.17
N HIS A 11 10.65 -13.19 -5.96
CA HIS A 11 9.58 -12.66 -5.14
C HIS A 11 9.34 -13.59 -3.95
N PHE A 12 9.33 -13.03 -2.74
CA PHE A 12 9.05 -13.78 -1.53
C PHE A 12 8.41 -12.90 -0.45
N ASN A 13 7.73 -13.53 0.51
CA ASN A 13 7.17 -12.82 1.65
C ASN A 13 8.23 -12.65 2.75
N TYR A 14 8.20 -11.51 3.43
CA TYR A 14 9.10 -11.23 4.55
C TYR A 14 8.84 -12.15 5.75
N LYS A 15 7.62 -12.69 5.84
CA LYS A 15 7.20 -13.64 6.88
C LYS A 15 7.59 -15.09 6.57
N ASP A 16 8.02 -15.39 5.34
CA ASP A 16 8.41 -16.74 4.96
C ASP A 16 9.69 -17.15 5.69
N ILE A 17 9.86 -18.46 5.89
CA ILE A 17 11.08 -19.04 6.45
C ILE A 17 11.75 -19.85 5.35
N PHE A 18 13.00 -19.51 5.06
CA PHE A 18 13.84 -20.18 4.09
C PHE A 18 14.77 -21.14 4.81
N TYR A 19 14.91 -22.33 4.24
CA TYR A 19 15.82 -23.33 4.74
C TYR A 19 17.01 -23.44 3.78
N PHE A 20 18.20 -23.12 4.28
CA PHE A 20 19.44 -23.25 3.54
C PHE A 20 20.14 -24.53 3.96
N TRP A 21 20.24 -25.46 3.01
CA TRP A 21 20.96 -26.70 3.14
C TRP A 21 22.41 -26.51 2.70
N SER A 22 23.36 -27.05 3.46
CA SER A 22 24.77 -27.11 3.06
C SER A 22 25.16 -28.56 2.78
N ASP A 23 25.81 -28.78 1.63
CA ASP A 23 26.33 -30.09 1.24
C ASP A 23 27.69 -30.41 1.89
N GLU A 24 28.31 -29.44 2.56
CA GLU A 24 29.59 -29.64 3.25
C GLU A 24 29.41 -30.31 4.62
N LYS A 25 30.14 -31.43 4.82
CA LYS A 25 30.23 -32.10 6.13
C LYS A 25 30.76 -31.13 7.20
N GLY A 26 29.87 -30.70 8.08
CA GLY A 26 30.20 -29.87 9.25
C GLY A 26 29.59 -28.47 9.23
N GLN A 27 29.00 -28.03 8.12
CA GLN A 27 28.21 -26.79 8.12
C GLN A 27 26.78 -27.05 8.64
N LYS A 28 26.27 -26.13 9.47
CA LYS A 28 24.91 -26.21 10.00
C LYS A 28 23.92 -25.67 8.96
N ASN A 29 22.89 -26.45 8.65
CA ASN A 29 21.70 -25.96 7.95
C ASN A 29 21.05 -24.83 8.77
N LYS A 30 20.53 -23.81 8.08
CA LYS A 30 20.00 -22.60 8.75
C LYS A 30 18.61 -22.27 8.26
N PHE A 31 17.78 -21.88 9.21
CA PHE A 31 16.52 -21.21 8.95
C PHE A 31 16.74 -19.70 8.93
N VAL A 32 16.34 -19.05 7.84
CA VAL A 32 16.48 -17.61 7.66
C VAL A 32 15.11 -17.04 7.35
N LYS A 33 14.69 -16.02 8.12
CA LYS A 33 13.44 -15.30 7.82
C LYS A 33 13.58 -14.52 6.52
N GLY A 34 12.51 -14.41 5.75
CA GLY A 34 12.47 -13.64 4.50
C GLY A 34 12.94 -12.20 4.69
N ALA A 35 12.59 -11.54 5.81
CA ALA A 35 13.10 -10.22 6.13
C ALA A 35 14.64 -10.15 6.23
N SER A 36 15.27 -11.16 6.82
CA SER A 36 16.73 -11.27 6.89
C SER A 36 17.33 -11.57 5.52
N LEU A 37 16.72 -12.49 4.77
CA LEU A 37 17.14 -12.83 3.42
C LEU A 37 17.12 -11.60 2.49
N ALA A 38 16.06 -10.78 2.57
CA ALA A 38 15.97 -9.53 1.82
C ALA A 38 17.12 -8.58 2.16
N ASN A 39 17.48 -8.43 3.44
CA ASN A 39 18.60 -7.57 3.84
C ASN A 39 19.93 -8.11 3.31
N TYR A 40 20.17 -9.43 3.38
CA TYR A 40 21.38 -10.05 2.84
C TYR A 40 21.51 -9.84 1.34
N LEU A 41 20.44 -10.13 0.58
CA LEU A 41 20.43 -9.94 -0.87
C LEU A 41 20.58 -8.47 -1.27
N SER A 42 20.03 -7.54 -0.48
CA SER A 42 20.21 -6.10 -0.72
C SER A 42 21.67 -5.67 -0.54
N GLY A 43 22.32 -6.19 0.51
CA GLY A 43 23.73 -5.91 0.79
C GLY A 43 24.67 -6.46 -0.28
N GLU A 44 24.41 -7.66 -0.80
CA GLU A 44 25.25 -8.25 -1.85
C GLU A 44 25.01 -7.66 -3.24
N SER A 45 23.74 -7.42 -3.61
CA SER A 45 23.41 -6.92 -4.95
C SER A 45 23.53 -5.40 -5.10
N GLY A 46 23.60 -4.66 -3.99
CA GLY A 46 23.47 -3.20 -3.96
C GLY A 46 22.07 -2.69 -4.36
N LEU A 47 21.11 -3.58 -4.61
CA LEU A 47 19.75 -3.25 -5.03
C LEU A 47 18.80 -3.32 -3.84
N PHE A 48 18.01 -2.26 -3.64
CA PHE A 48 16.95 -2.30 -2.63
C PHE A 48 15.70 -3.00 -3.16
N PRO A 49 15.17 -3.99 -2.45
CA PRO A 49 13.98 -4.71 -2.87
C PRO A 49 12.80 -3.76 -2.93
N LYS A 50 12.05 -3.84 -4.03
CA LYS A 50 10.77 -3.15 -4.17
C LYS A 50 9.77 -3.80 -3.22
N ARG A 51 9.28 -3.04 -2.24
CA ARG A 51 8.33 -3.55 -1.25
C ARG A 51 6.90 -3.31 -1.69
N LYS A 52 6.03 -4.27 -1.39
CA LYS A 52 4.59 -4.12 -1.48
C LYS A 52 4.10 -3.56 -0.15
N ASN A 53 3.69 -2.29 -0.13
CA ASN A 53 3.18 -1.64 1.07
C ASN A 53 1.79 -2.19 1.42
N SER A 54 1.58 -2.67 2.64
CA SER A 54 0.27 -3.20 3.07
C SER A 54 -0.83 -2.12 3.04
N ALA A 55 -0.48 -0.84 3.21
CA ALA A 55 -1.41 0.27 3.04
C ALA A 55 -2.01 0.32 1.62
N ILE A 56 -1.28 -0.10 0.58
CA ILE A 56 -1.84 -0.19 -0.78
C ILE A 56 -2.97 -1.21 -0.83
N GLN A 57 -2.83 -2.33 -0.11
CA GLN A 57 -3.88 -3.34 -0.03
C GLN A 57 -5.10 -2.80 0.72
N ASN A 58 -4.90 -2.12 1.84
CA ASN A 58 -5.98 -1.47 2.59
C ASN A 58 -6.73 -0.44 1.73
N VAL A 59 -6.02 0.35 0.92
CA VAL A 59 -6.65 1.29 -0.04
C VAL A 59 -7.51 0.55 -1.07
N ARG A 60 -7.05 -0.59 -1.59
CA ARG A 60 -7.83 -1.39 -2.55
C ARG A 60 -9.07 -2.00 -1.92
N GLU A 61 -8.97 -2.47 -0.68
CA GLU A 61 -10.11 -2.98 0.09
C GLU A 61 -11.14 -1.88 0.33
N MET A 62 -10.71 -0.67 0.70
CA MET A 62 -11.58 0.50 0.84
C MET A 62 -12.27 0.88 -0.49
N VAL A 63 -11.53 0.90 -1.61
CA VAL A 63 -12.13 1.14 -2.94
C VAL A 63 -13.15 0.05 -3.31
N THR A 64 -12.87 -1.20 -2.97
CA THR A 64 -13.77 -2.33 -3.24
C THR A 64 -15.04 -2.24 -2.40
N ALA A 65 -14.90 -1.94 -1.10
CA ALA A 65 -16.01 -1.72 -0.20
C ALA A 65 -16.91 -0.60 -0.69
N LEU A 66 -16.32 0.52 -1.12
CA LEU A 66 -17.04 1.60 -1.78
C LEU A 66 -17.79 1.06 -3.00
N ASN A 67 -17.12 0.48 -4.00
CA ASN A 67 -17.77 -0.03 -5.22
C ASN A 67 -18.97 -0.96 -4.98
N ILE A 68 -18.91 -1.82 -3.96
CA ILE A 68 -20.02 -2.70 -3.57
C ILE A 68 -21.24 -1.87 -3.11
N LEU A 69 -21.02 -0.76 -2.42
CA LEU A 69 -22.09 0.15 -1.98
C LEU A 69 -22.81 0.81 -3.15
N SER A 70 -22.10 1.33 -4.17
CA SER A 70 -22.76 1.95 -5.34
C SER A 70 -23.58 0.95 -6.12
N THR A 71 -23.03 -0.26 -6.31
CA THR A 71 -23.72 -1.29 -7.11
C THR A 71 -24.98 -1.83 -6.45
N ARG A 72 -25.06 -1.80 -5.11
CA ARG A 72 -26.21 -2.36 -4.37
C ARG A 72 -27.31 -1.36 -4.04
N GLN A 73 -27.20 -0.08 -4.41
CA GLN A 73 -28.13 0.99 -4.02
C GLN A 73 -28.45 0.94 -2.51
N VAL A 74 -27.44 0.69 -1.67
CA VAL A 74 -27.62 0.58 -0.22
C VAL A 74 -28.22 1.90 0.29
N SER A 75 -29.31 1.81 1.03
CA SER A 75 -30.01 2.97 1.58
C SER A 75 -29.14 3.74 2.57
N SER A 76 -29.33 5.06 2.60
CA SER A 76 -28.52 6.06 3.33
C SER A 76 -28.32 5.75 4.83
N ASP A 77 -29.31 5.11 5.44
CA ASP A 77 -29.34 4.71 6.85
C ASP A 77 -28.44 3.52 7.19
N GLN A 78 -28.10 2.66 6.22
CA GLN A 78 -27.22 1.51 6.44
C GLN A 78 -25.74 1.80 6.15
N LEU A 79 -25.42 2.95 5.54
CA LEU A 79 -24.06 3.31 5.13
C LEU A 79 -23.01 3.29 6.25
N PRO A 80 -23.27 3.89 7.44
CA PRO A 80 -22.32 3.84 8.56
C PRO A 80 -22.09 2.42 9.09
N HIS A 81 -23.11 1.56 8.98
CA HIS A 81 -23.00 0.15 9.36
C HIS A 81 -22.20 -0.68 8.35
N VAL A 82 -22.25 -0.35 7.06
CA VAL A 82 -21.54 -1.09 6.00
C VAL A 82 -20.11 -0.59 5.78
N LEU A 83 -19.85 0.72 5.85
CA LEU A 83 -18.47 1.24 5.89
C LEU A 83 -17.78 0.86 7.21
N GLY A 84 -18.53 0.91 8.31
CA GLY A 84 -18.14 0.35 9.59
C GLY A 84 -16.84 0.92 10.16
N LYS A 85 -16.41 0.31 11.26
CA LYS A 85 -15.15 0.62 11.94
C LYS A 85 -13.93 0.26 11.07
N ASP A 86 -14.01 -0.82 10.30
CA ASP A 86 -12.90 -1.34 9.49
C ASP A 86 -12.44 -0.37 8.40
N PHE A 87 -13.35 0.41 7.80
CA PHE A 87 -12.96 1.46 6.85
C PHE A 87 -12.14 2.56 7.52
N TYR A 88 -12.57 3.01 8.71
CA TYR A 88 -11.87 4.05 9.46
C TYR A 88 -10.50 3.57 9.94
N ASP A 89 -10.43 2.36 10.51
CA ASP A 89 -9.17 1.74 10.93
C ASP A 89 -8.20 1.61 9.73
N ASN A 90 -8.71 1.17 8.56
CA ASN A 90 -7.92 1.09 7.34
C ASN A 90 -7.44 2.46 6.84
N TYR A 91 -8.28 3.48 6.93
CA TYR A 91 -7.92 4.84 6.58
C TYR A 91 -6.80 5.39 7.48
N GLU A 92 -6.89 5.19 8.80
CA GLU A 92 -5.84 5.58 9.75
C GLU A 92 -4.51 4.86 9.46
N ILE A 93 -4.55 3.55 9.20
CA ILE A 93 -3.36 2.77 8.82
C ILE A 93 -2.70 3.35 7.57
N VAL A 94 -3.49 3.74 6.57
CA VAL A 94 -2.98 4.36 5.34
C VAL A 94 -2.32 5.71 5.62
N GLN A 95 -2.90 6.55 6.47
CA GLN A 95 -2.29 7.84 6.83
C GLN A 95 -0.99 7.66 7.62
N ALA A 96 -0.97 6.74 8.59
CA ALA A 96 0.25 6.41 9.34
C ALA A 96 1.36 5.89 8.42
N ALA A 97 1.01 5.07 7.42
CA ALA A 97 1.96 4.57 6.43
C ALA A 97 2.54 5.69 5.57
N ARG A 98 1.74 6.69 5.18
CA ARG A 98 2.22 7.88 4.45
C ARG A 98 3.21 8.69 5.28
N ALA A 99 2.87 9.00 6.53
CA ALA A 99 3.75 9.73 7.44
C ALA A 99 5.08 9.00 7.67
N THR A 100 5.02 7.68 7.82
CA THR A 100 6.22 6.83 7.98
C THR A 100 7.10 6.83 6.72
N LEU A 101 6.49 6.80 5.53
CA LEU A 101 7.23 6.89 4.26
C LEU A 101 7.92 8.24 4.10
N ASP A 102 7.26 9.33 4.47
CA ASP A 102 7.82 10.68 4.41
C ASP A 102 9.01 10.84 5.36
N ASP A 103 8.91 10.37 6.60
CA ASP A 103 10.04 10.38 7.55
C ASP A 103 11.21 9.54 7.05
N LYS A 104 10.96 8.35 6.49
CA LYS A 104 12.01 7.51 5.90
C LYS A 104 12.71 8.19 4.73
N LEU A 105 11.95 8.83 3.84
CA LEU A 105 12.50 9.59 2.70
C LEU A 105 13.31 10.78 3.19
N PHE A 106 12.80 11.54 4.16
CA PHE A 106 13.53 12.65 4.76
C PHE A 106 14.88 12.19 5.30
N ARG A 107 14.91 11.15 6.14
CA ARG A 107 16.16 10.63 6.72
C ARG A 107 17.13 10.09 5.66
N ALA A 108 16.62 9.42 4.62
CA ALA A 108 17.46 8.88 3.55
C ALA A 108 18.06 10.01 2.69
N ASN A 109 17.28 11.05 2.39
CA ASN A 109 17.75 12.25 1.69
C ASN A 109 18.77 13.03 2.51
N GLU A 110 18.57 13.17 3.82
CA GLU A 110 19.55 13.81 4.70
C GLU A 110 20.90 13.09 4.64
N LYS A 111 20.90 11.74 4.69
CA LYS A 111 22.14 10.96 4.55
C LYS A 111 22.84 11.18 3.20
N LEU A 112 22.08 11.28 2.11
CA LEU A 112 22.63 11.56 0.78
C LEU A 112 23.24 12.97 0.66
N LYS A 113 22.76 13.96 1.44
CA LYS A 113 23.39 15.29 1.45
C LYS A 113 24.83 15.23 1.96
N TYR A 114 25.10 14.36 2.93
CA TYR A 114 26.43 14.21 3.53
C TYR A 114 27.31 13.20 2.79
N ASP A 115 26.72 12.23 2.08
CA ASP A 115 27.42 11.23 1.27
C ASP A 115 26.70 11.01 -0.09
N PRO A 116 26.89 11.94 -1.04
CA PRO A 116 26.13 11.95 -2.30
C PRO A 116 26.56 10.87 -3.30
N SER A 117 27.71 10.23 -3.09
CA SER A 117 28.22 9.15 -3.95
C SER A 117 27.77 7.76 -3.50
N ASN A 118 26.97 7.69 -2.44
CA ASN A 118 26.53 6.44 -1.85
C ASN A 118 25.45 5.76 -2.69
N LEU A 119 25.88 4.85 -3.59
CA LEU A 119 24.99 4.09 -4.49
C LEU A 119 23.88 3.35 -3.74
N GLU A 120 24.18 2.79 -2.56
CA GLU A 120 23.21 2.10 -1.71
C GLU A 120 22.10 3.06 -1.25
N GLN A 121 22.46 4.24 -0.73
CA GLN A 121 21.45 5.23 -0.31
C GLN A 121 20.65 5.80 -1.49
N ILE A 122 21.26 5.96 -2.67
CA ILE A 122 20.57 6.43 -3.89
C ILE A 122 19.48 5.44 -4.30
N GLU A 123 19.81 4.14 -4.40
CA GLU A 123 18.84 3.11 -4.77
C GLU A 123 17.75 2.95 -3.69
N LYS A 124 18.09 3.14 -2.42
CA LYS A 124 17.10 3.17 -1.33
C LYS A 124 16.10 4.31 -1.49
N VAL A 125 16.56 5.53 -1.76
CA VAL A 125 15.68 6.69 -1.97
C VAL A 125 14.80 6.49 -3.19
N LYS A 126 15.34 5.93 -4.27
CA LYS A 126 14.60 5.60 -5.49
C LYS A 126 13.49 4.57 -5.23
N SER A 127 13.79 3.51 -4.47
CA SER A 127 12.81 2.50 -4.05
C SER A 127 11.69 3.12 -3.19
N LEU A 128 12.04 3.93 -2.19
CA LEU A 128 11.07 4.62 -1.33
C LEU A 128 10.20 5.61 -2.12
N HIS A 129 10.76 6.34 -3.09
CA HIS A 129 9.98 7.20 -3.98
C HIS A 129 8.99 6.40 -4.83
N GLY A 130 9.41 5.25 -5.36
CA GLY A 130 8.54 4.35 -6.10
C GLY A 130 7.37 3.86 -5.25
N GLU A 131 7.62 3.47 -4.00
CA GLU A 131 6.60 3.05 -3.04
C GLU A 131 5.61 4.18 -2.73
N LYS A 132 6.11 5.38 -2.43
CA LYS A 132 5.29 6.57 -2.18
C LYS A 132 4.40 6.91 -3.37
N LYS A 133 4.94 6.94 -4.57
CA LYS A 133 4.20 7.25 -5.81
C LYS A 133 3.05 6.27 -6.05
N GLU A 134 3.27 4.98 -5.83
CA GLU A 134 2.21 3.98 -5.99
C GLU A 134 1.13 4.14 -4.92
N LEU A 135 1.51 4.37 -3.65
CA LEU A 135 0.53 4.61 -2.58
C LEU A 135 -0.32 5.85 -2.86
N GLU A 136 0.30 6.96 -3.28
CA GLU A 136 -0.42 8.19 -3.65
C GLU A 136 -1.39 7.99 -4.81
N LYS A 137 -1.01 7.19 -5.82
CA LYS A 137 -1.90 6.87 -6.94
C LYS A 137 -3.16 6.15 -6.46
N GLN A 138 -3.00 5.18 -5.56
CA GLN A 138 -4.11 4.41 -5.00
C GLN A 138 -4.99 5.29 -4.11
N VAL A 139 -4.39 6.14 -3.26
CA VAL A 139 -5.13 7.07 -2.41
C VAL A 139 -5.94 8.07 -3.24
N LYS A 140 -5.38 8.62 -4.33
CA LYS A 140 -6.12 9.49 -5.25
C LYS A 140 -7.33 8.79 -5.88
N LEU A 141 -7.21 7.49 -6.18
CA LEU A 141 -8.34 6.70 -6.67
C LEU A 141 -9.42 6.59 -5.60
N LEU A 142 -9.04 6.30 -4.36
CA LEU A 142 -9.97 6.26 -3.22
C LEU A 142 -10.68 7.60 -3.01
N GLU A 143 -9.95 8.72 -3.01
CA GLU A 143 -10.51 10.06 -2.88
C GLU A 143 -11.50 10.39 -4.01
N LYS A 144 -11.19 9.99 -5.25
CA LYS A 144 -12.10 10.17 -6.39
C LYS A 144 -13.39 9.37 -6.21
N GLN A 145 -13.28 8.13 -5.73
CA GLN A 145 -14.43 7.29 -5.44
C GLN A 145 -15.28 7.94 -4.35
N LEU A 146 -14.69 8.33 -3.22
CA LEU A 146 -15.39 9.04 -2.13
C LEU A 146 -16.17 10.25 -2.62
N LYS A 147 -15.56 11.13 -3.41
CA LYS A 147 -16.26 12.30 -4.00
C LYS A 147 -17.43 11.92 -4.88
N THR A 148 -17.31 10.82 -5.62
CA THR A 148 -18.39 10.31 -6.48
C THR A 148 -19.55 9.78 -5.63
N TYR A 149 -19.25 9.14 -4.50
CA TYR A 149 -20.26 8.75 -3.51
C TYR A 149 -20.94 9.95 -2.87
N ASP A 150 -20.18 10.93 -2.38
CA ASP A 150 -20.74 12.12 -1.73
C ASP A 150 -21.68 12.87 -2.69
N ALA A 151 -21.28 13.02 -3.96
CA ALA A 151 -22.11 13.64 -4.99
C ALA A 151 -23.36 12.83 -5.31
N ALA A 152 -23.24 11.51 -5.45
CA ALA A 152 -24.39 10.63 -5.67
C ALA A 152 -25.37 10.65 -4.49
N TRP A 153 -24.85 10.73 -3.27
CA TRP A 153 -25.64 10.83 -2.04
C TRP A 153 -26.41 12.15 -1.97
N SER A 154 -25.77 13.29 -2.26
CA SER A 154 -26.42 14.61 -2.32
C SER A 154 -27.60 14.63 -3.30
N ILE A 155 -27.42 14.08 -4.50
CA ILE A 155 -28.47 14.02 -5.53
C ILE A 155 -29.65 13.16 -5.08
N LEU A 156 -29.39 12.00 -4.46
CA LEU A 156 -30.44 11.13 -3.94
C LEU A 156 -31.21 11.80 -2.80
N THR A 157 -30.53 12.50 -1.88
CA THR A 157 -31.19 13.23 -0.79
C THR A 157 -32.03 14.39 -1.30
N GLU A 158 -31.54 15.17 -2.26
CA GLU A 158 -32.31 16.25 -2.88
C GLU A 158 -33.54 15.72 -3.62
N LYS A 159 -33.41 14.58 -4.32
CA LYS A 159 -34.53 13.92 -4.99
C LYS A 159 -35.57 13.39 -4.01
N THR A 160 -35.17 12.79 -2.90
CA THR A 160 -36.12 12.34 -1.85
C THR A 160 -36.86 13.49 -1.18
N VAL A 161 -36.20 14.64 -1.00
CA VAL A 161 -36.85 15.86 -0.48
C VAL A 161 -37.83 16.42 -1.51
N SER A 162 -37.45 16.47 -2.79
CA SER A 162 -38.33 16.88 -3.89
C SER A 162 -39.59 16.00 -4.00
N ASP A 163 -39.44 14.67 -3.98
CA ASP A 163 -40.55 13.73 -4.09
C ASP A 163 -41.48 13.77 -2.85
N SER A 164 -40.98 14.18 -1.69
CA SER A 164 -41.80 14.38 -0.48
C SER A 164 -42.62 15.67 -0.50
N VAL A 165 -42.16 16.72 -1.20
CA VAL A 165 -42.85 18.02 -1.29
C VAL A 165 -44.01 18.00 -2.30
N ASP A 166 -43.95 17.12 -3.30
CA ASP A 166 -45.03 16.94 -4.30
C ASP A 166 -46.17 16.02 -3.83
N LEU A 167 -46.01 15.31 -2.71
CA LEU A 167 -47.07 14.46 -2.12
C LEU A 167 -48.01 15.22 -1.15
N ASP A 168 -47.66 16.46 -0.78
CA ASP A 168 -48.43 17.32 0.12
C ASP A 168 -49.25 18.41 -0.63
N LYS A 169 -49.51 18.24 -1.94
CA LYS A 169 -50.36 19.14 -2.74
C LYS A 169 -51.58 18.46 -3.34
#